data_AF-A0A1Q3GH55-F1
#
_entry.id   AF-A0A1Q3GH55-F1
#
_cell.length_a   1.000
_cell.length_b   1.000
_cell.length_c   1.000
_cell.angle_alpha   90.00
_cell.angle_beta   90.00
_cell.angle_gamma   90.00
#
_symmetry.space_group_name_H-M   'P 1'
#
loop_
_entity.id
_entity.type
_entity.pdbx_description
1 polymer ?
#
loop_
_entity_poly.entity_id
_entity_poly.type
_entity_poly.pdbx_seq_one_letter_code
_entity_poly.pdbx_strand_id
1 'polypeptide(L)'
;MNLIKIVFIGFFSLLLPLKAFTQTPSFEDEMAFIQHLFKQSQYQNVLLLGQQLKSKFSQSNQQSRLALEMGFAHHYLKKLDSAAYYFAQVSPGFAQYDKARFYQSLDLAKLTQYQAATQALVKLPEAQLSPLKTELYHFQLAGLALLQKDYQKFTEKAQSFSYQYAQFASQEKKLLVMHKKLKKIPRRSAFVAGLFSAIIPGTGKMYAGKPKQGLNLMLQNLFMGAQAVEALLIDGVRSPRFIIFGGLFSIFYIGNIWGSALSVKLQQREAYETIHQEILFNLDVPLRLVFR
;
A
#
# COMPACT_ATOMS: atom_id res chain seq x y z
N MET A 1 20.17 -55.58 -79.24
CA MET A 1 21.44 -55.39 -78.50
C MET A 1 21.66 -53.89 -78.34
N ASN A 2 21.63 -53.41 -77.09
CA ASN A 2 22.02 -52.05 -76.61
C ASN A 2 21.07 -50.88 -77.01
N LEU A 3 20.75 -49.86 -76.20
CA LEU A 3 21.02 -49.51 -74.80
C LEU A 3 20.03 -48.38 -74.40
N ILE A 4 19.56 -48.42 -73.15
CA ILE A 4 18.90 -47.41 -72.30
C ILE A 4 19.06 -45.93 -72.71
N LYS A 5 17.96 -45.15 -72.78
CA LYS A 5 17.91 -43.74 -72.33
C LYS A 5 16.53 -43.29 -71.80
N ILE A 6 16.48 -43.20 -70.47
CA ILE A 6 15.97 -42.08 -69.64
C ILE A 6 14.44 -41.84 -69.60
N VAL A 7 13.92 -42.30 -68.47
CA VAL A 7 12.70 -41.90 -67.74
C VAL A 7 12.61 -40.37 -67.63
N PHE A 8 11.48 -39.79 -68.05
CA PHE A 8 11.00 -38.49 -67.60
C PHE A 8 9.52 -38.62 -67.24
N ILE A 9 9.25 -39.24 -66.09
CA ILE A 9 7.93 -39.18 -65.46
C ILE A 9 7.81 -37.77 -64.90
N GLY A 10 7.02 -36.94 -65.57
CA GLY A 10 6.69 -35.58 -65.16
C GLY A 10 6.03 -35.59 -63.79
N PHE A 11 6.81 -35.26 -62.76
CA PHE A 11 6.32 -34.95 -61.44
C PHE A 11 5.74 -33.52 -61.48
N PHE A 12 4.52 -33.39 -61.99
CA PHE A 12 3.75 -32.16 -61.88
C PHE A 12 3.20 -32.08 -60.45
N SER A 13 4.08 -31.76 -59.50
CA SER A 13 3.68 -31.42 -58.14
C SER A 13 2.83 -30.16 -58.20
N LEU A 14 1.52 -30.34 -58.04
CA LEU A 14 0.57 -29.28 -57.76
C LEU A 14 1.09 -28.45 -56.57
N LEU A 15 1.71 -27.31 -56.87
CA LEU A 15 1.80 -26.17 -55.96
C LEU A 15 0.41 -25.54 -55.89
N LEU A 16 -0.52 -26.21 -55.19
CA LEU A 16 -1.72 -25.54 -54.70
C LEU A 16 -1.24 -24.52 -53.65
N PRO A 17 -1.44 -23.21 -53.85
CA PRO A 17 -1.26 -22.27 -52.77
C PRO A 17 -2.35 -22.59 -51.74
N LEU A 18 -1.99 -23.36 -50.72
CA LEU A 18 -2.71 -23.40 -49.46
C LEU A 18 -2.74 -21.95 -48.98
N LYS A 19 -3.81 -21.23 -49.31
CA LYS A 19 -4.20 -20.03 -48.59
C LYS A 19 -4.52 -20.52 -47.18
N ALA A 20 -3.50 -20.59 -46.34
CA ALA A 20 -3.67 -20.63 -44.92
C ALA A 20 -4.45 -19.36 -44.58
N PHE A 21 -5.76 -19.50 -44.43
CA PHE A 21 -6.58 -18.48 -43.81
C PHE A 21 -6.06 -18.38 -42.38
N THR A 22 -5.11 -17.47 -42.17
CA THR A 22 -4.77 -17.00 -40.83
C THR A 22 -6.03 -16.34 -40.30
N GLN A 23 -6.83 -17.10 -39.56
CA GLN A 23 -7.93 -16.54 -38.81
C GLN A 23 -7.31 -15.56 -37.81
N THR A 24 -7.46 -14.27 -38.06
CA THR A 24 -7.08 -13.26 -37.08
C THR A 24 -7.93 -13.48 -35.84
N PRO A 25 -7.32 -13.70 -34.65
CA PRO A 25 -8.07 -13.97 -33.44
C PRO A 25 -9.07 -12.84 -33.17
N SER A 26 -10.29 -13.21 -32.80
CA SER A 26 -11.32 -12.25 -32.40
C SER A 26 -10.96 -11.60 -31.08
N PHE A 27 -11.62 -10.51 -30.72
CA PHE A 27 -11.41 -9.87 -29.42
C PHE A 27 -11.67 -10.82 -28.26
N GLU A 28 -12.69 -11.67 -28.35
CA GLU A 28 -13.04 -12.62 -27.29
C GLU A 28 -11.99 -13.73 -27.14
N ASP A 29 -11.40 -14.20 -28.24
CA ASP A 29 -10.30 -15.17 -28.20
C ASP A 29 -9.08 -14.60 -27.48
N GLU A 30 -8.74 -13.36 -27.79
CA GLU A 30 -7.63 -12.63 -27.16
C GLU A 30 -7.90 -12.39 -25.67
N MET A 31 -9.14 -12.07 -25.30
CA MET A 31 -9.53 -11.91 -23.89
C MET A 31 -9.49 -13.23 -23.14
N ALA A 32 -9.92 -14.34 -23.76
CA ALA A 32 -9.81 -15.66 -23.16
C ALA A 32 -8.33 -16.03 -22.89
N PHE A 33 -7.43 -15.67 -23.81
CA PHE A 33 -6.00 -15.85 -23.61
C PHE A 33 -5.43 -14.93 -22.51
N ILE A 34 -5.82 -13.65 -22.43
CA ILE A 34 -5.48 -12.79 -21.29
C ILE A 34 -5.91 -13.42 -19.96
N GLN A 35 -7.14 -13.95 -19.88
CA GLN A 35 -7.62 -14.63 -18.67
C GLN A 35 -6.79 -15.88 -18.34
N HIS A 36 -6.33 -16.62 -19.35
CA HIS A 36 -5.40 -17.73 -19.15
C HIS A 36 -4.06 -17.26 -18.55
N LEU A 37 -3.49 -16.16 -19.06
CA LEU A 37 -2.28 -15.55 -18.51
C LEU A 37 -2.46 -15.09 -17.06
N PHE A 38 -3.63 -14.53 -16.72
CA PHE A 38 -3.98 -14.19 -15.33
C PHE A 38 -3.99 -15.41 -14.42
N LYS A 39 -4.59 -16.52 -14.86
CA LYS A 39 -4.61 -17.79 -14.10
C LYS A 39 -3.20 -18.34 -13.85
N GLN A 40 -2.29 -18.12 -14.80
CA GLN A 40 -0.87 -18.48 -14.66
C GLN A 40 -0.02 -17.41 -13.96
N SER A 41 -0.63 -16.34 -13.44
CA SER A 41 0.06 -15.19 -12.83
C SER A 41 1.09 -14.51 -13.75
N GLN A 42 0.95 -14.66 -15.07
CA GLN A 42 1.84 -14.06 -16.07
C GLN A 42 1.43 -12.62 -16.39
N TYR A 43 1.39 -11.76 -15.37
CA TYR A 43 0.88 -10.39 -15.50
C TYR A 43 1.71 -9.52 -16.45
N GLN A 44 3.01 -9.77 -16.57
CA GLN A 44 3.86 -9.06 -17.53
C GLN A 44 3.46 -9.38 -18.98
N ASN A 45 3.10 -10.63 -19.26
CA ASN A 45 2.63 -11.06 -20.59
C ASN A 45 1.25 -10.47 -20.91
N VAL A 46 0.38 -10.33 -19.90
CA VAL A 46 -0.89 -9.58 -20.05
C VAL A 46 -0.62 -8.15 -20.51
N LEU A 47 0.36 -7.46 -19.92
CA LEU A 47 0.69 -6.08 -20.30
C LEU A 47 1.27 -6.00 -21.71
N LEU A 48 2.16 -6.92 -22.08
CA LEU A 48 2.75 -6.98 -23.42
C LEU A 48 1.66 -7.18 -24.48
N LEU A 49 0.80 -8.18 -24.28
CA LEU A 49 -0.30 -8.47 -25.17
C LEU A 49 -1.30 -7.31 -25.21
N GLY A 50 -1.73 -6.80 -24.05
CA GLY A 50 -2.68 -5.67 -23.97
C GLY A 50 -2.20 -4.45 -24.77
N GLN A 51 -0.91 -4.15 -24.74
CA GLN A 51 -0.32 -3.06 -25.52
C GLN A 51 -0.40 -3.32 -27.04
N GLN A 52 -0.16 -4.57 -27.48
CA GLN A 52 -0.30 -4.96 -28.89
C GLN A 52 -1.77 -4.90 -29.36
N LEU A 53 -2.70 -5.28 -28.49
CA LEU A 53 -4.13 -5.30 -28.80
C LEU A 53 -4.77 -3.90 -28.83
N LYS A 54 -4.15 -2.92 -28.15
CA LYS A 54 -4.68 -1.55 -28.06
C LYS A 54 -4.84 -0.87 -29.42
N SER A 55 -3.96 -1.13 -30.38
CA SER A 55 -4.09 -0.60 -31.75
C SER A 55 -5.02 -1.45 -32.63
N LYS A 56 -5.15 -2.75 -32.32
CA LYS A 56 -5.97 -3.71 -33.08
C LYS A 56 -7.47 -3.54 -32.85
N PHE A 57 -7.89 -3.14 -31.65
CA PHE A 57 -9.30 -3.08 -31.26
C PHE A 57 -9.72 -1.69 -30.78
N SER A 58 -10.42 -0.91 -31.60
CA SER A 58 -10.69 0.51 -31.31
C SER A 58 -12.03 0.81 -30.63
N GLN A 59 -12.93 -0.18 -30.50
CA GLN A 59 -14.25 0.07 -29.91
C GLN A 59 -14.13 0.44 -28.43
N SER A 60 -14.92 1.41 -27.97
CA SER A 60 -14.85 1.96 -26.60
C SER A 60 -14.98 0.88 -25.51
N ASN A 61 -15.88 -0.10 -25.68
CA ASN A 61 -16.03 -1.21 -24.73
C ASN A 61 -14.82 -2.15 -24.74
N GLN A 62 -14.22 -2.42 -25.91
CA GLN A 62 -13.02 -3.25 -26.03
C GLN A 62 -11.82 -2.57 -25.37
N GLN A 63 -11.64 -1.26 -25.61
CA GLN A 63 -10.62 -0.44 -24.96
C GLN A 63 -10.80 -0.39 -23.43
N SER A 64 -12.04 -0.26 -22.96
CA SER A 64 -12.34 -0.25 -21.51
C SER A 64 -12.04 -1.60 -20.85
N ARG A 65 -12.38 -2.71 -21.51
CA ARG A 65 -12.03 -4.06 -21.02
C ARG A 65 -10.52 -4.27 -21.01
N LEU A 66 -9.81 -3.93 -22.10
CA LEU A 66 -8.35 -3.98 -22.14
C LEU A 66 -7.71 -3.14 -21.03
N ALA A 67 -8.15 -1.90 -20.84
CA ALA A 67 -7.65 -1.03 -19.79
C ALA A 67 -7.91 -1.61 -18.39
N LEU A 68 -9.07 -2.22 -18.17
CA LEU A 68 -9.37 -2.89 -16.90
C LEU A 68 -8.40 -4.04 -16.63
N GLU A 69 -8.18 -4.92 -17.61
CA GLU A 69 -7.25 -6.04 -17.49
C GLU A 69 -5.80 -5.55 -17.26
N MET A 70 -5.33 -4.57 -18.04
CA MET A 70 -4.01 -3.99 -17.84
C MET A 70 -3.87 -3.33 -16.47
N GLY A 71 -4.92 -2.65 -15.99
CA GLY A 71 -4.99 -2.09 -14.64
C GLY A 71 -4.80 -3.18 -13.57
N PHE A 72 -5.50 -4.30 -13.69
CA PHE A 72 -5.32 -5.42 -12.77
C PHE A 72 -3.95 -6.08 -12.86
N ALA A 73 -3.38 -6.24 -14.05
CA ALA A 73 -2.03 -6.76 -14.21
C ALA A 73 -1.00 -5.87 -13.50
N HIS A 74 -1.09 -4.55 -13.65
CA HIS A 74 -0.27 -3.60 -12.90
C HIS A 74 -0.50 -3.65 -11.38
N HIS A 75 -1.76 -3.78 -10.95
CA HIS A 75 -2.15 -3.90 -9.55
C HIS A 75 -1.48 -5.11 -8.88
N TYR A 76 -1.51 -6.28 -9.54
CA TYR A 76 -0.87 -7.49 -9.02
C TYR A 76 0.66 -7.39 -9.02
N LEU A 77 1.24 -6.68 -9.99
CA LEU A 77 2.68 -6.36 -10.04
C LEU A 77 3.10 -5.26 -9.04
N LYS A 78 2.18 -4.72 -8.23
CA LYS A 78 2.42 -3.62 -7.29
C LYS A 78 2.89 -2.32 -7.94
N LYS A 79 2.64 -2.15 -9.25
CA LYS A 79 2.86 -0.90 -9.99
C LYS A 79 1.60 -0.03 -9.89
N LEU A 80 1.34 0.49 -8.70
CA LEU A 80 0.06 1.10 -8.31
C LEU A 80 -0.28 2.36 -9.10
N ASP A 81 0.73 3.13 -9.48
CA ASP A 81 0.61 4.35 -10.29
C ASP A 81 0.08 4.01 -11.70
N SER A 82 0.69 3.01 -12.33
CA SER A 82 0.28 2.49 -13.62
C SER A 82 -1.09 1.84 -13.54
N ALA A 83 -1.37 1.08 -12.47
CA ALA A 83 -2.68 0.47 -12.23
C ALA A 83 -3.77 1.54 -12.17
N ALA A 84 -3.58 2.57 -11.36
CA ALA A 84 -4.50 3.70 -11.24
C ALA A 84 -4.69 4.43 -12.59
N TYR A 85 -3.63 4.60 -13.38
CA TYR A 85 -3.70 5.18 -14.72
C TYR A 85 -4.57 4.36 -15.69
N TYR A 86 -4.43 3.04 -15.70
CA TYR A 86 -5.23 2.18 -16.57
C TYR A 86 -6.68 2.07 -16.10
N PHE A 87 -6.93 1.95 -14.79
CA PHE A 87 -8.29 2.04 -14.26
C PHE A 87 -8.96 3.38 -14.58
N ALA A 88 -8.19 4.47 -14.66
CA ALA A 88 -8.71 5.78 -15.04
C ALA A 88 -9.23 5.84 -16.50
N GLN A 89 -8.71 4.99 -17.39
CA GLN A 89 -9.10 4.93 -18.81
C GLN A 89 -10.40 4.16 -19.05
N VAL A 90 -10.91 3.42 -18.07
CA VAL A 90 -12.18 2.69 -18.20
C VAL A 90 -13.34 3.69 -18.30
N SER A 91 -14.16 3.56 -19.34
CA SER A 91 -15.22 4.51 -19.68
C SER A 91 -16.48 4.32 -18.81
N PRO A 92 -17.25 5.39 -18.47
CA PRO A 92 -18.45 5.31 -17.64
C PRO A 92 -19.54 4.34 -18.11
N GLY A 93 -19.67 4.13 -19.43
CA GLY A 93 -20.67 3.21 -20.00
C GLY A 93 -20.27 1.72 -19.92
N PHE A 94 -19.07 1.39 -19.45
CA PHE A 94 -18.62 0.02 -19.35
C PHE A 94 -19.20 -0.66 -18.10
N ALA A 95 -19.68 -1.90 -18.22
CA ALA A 95 -20.38 -2.61 -17.15
C ALA A 95 -19.57 -2.75 -15.84
N GLN A 96 -18.24 -2.73 -15.89
CA GLN A 96 -17.35 -2.83 -14.74
C GLN A 96 -16.64 -1.51 -14.42
N TYR A 97 -17.24 -0.38 -14.80
CA TYR A 97 -16.70 0.96 -14.51
C TYR A 97 -16.54 1.20 -13.01
N ASP A 98 -17.51 0.76 -12.21
CA ASP A 98 -17.46 0.83 -10.75
C ASP A 98 -16.26 0.07 -10.18
N LYS A 99 -16.04 -1.18 -10.60
CA LYS A 99 -14.88 -1.99 -10.23
C LYS A 99 -13.59 -1.23 -10.51
N ALA A 100 -13.45 -0.62 -11.69
CA ALA A 100 -12.28 0.17 -12.04
C ALA A 100 -12.06 1.35 -11.07
N ARG A 101 -13.11 2.12 -10.74
CA ARG A 101 -13.00 3.29 -9.86
C ARG A 101 -12.68 2.93 -8.41
N PHE A 102 -13.26 1.85 -7.90
CA PHE A 102 -12.94 1.34 -6.57
C PHE A 102 -11.47 0.93 -6.44
N TYR A 103 -10.96 0.16 -7.41
CA TYR A 103 -9.54 -0.23 -7.40
C TYR A 103 -8.60 0.94 -7.68
N GLN A 104 -8.98 1.86 -8.56
CA GLN A 104 -8.24 3.12 -8.76
C GLN A 104 -8.08 3.89 -7.44
N SER A 105 -9.18 4.04 -6.70
CA SER A 105 -9.18 4.72 -5.40
C SER A 105 -8.25 4.04 -4.41
N LEU A 106 -8.34 2.72 -4.29
CA LEU A 106 -7.47 1.96 -3.38
C LEU A 106 -5.98 2.12 -3.71
N ASP A 107 -5.63 2.04 -5.00
CA ASP A 107 -4.23 2.14 -5.43
C ASP A 107 -3.68 3.56 -5.24
N LEU A 108 -4.49 4.59 -5.52
CA LEU A 108 -4.14 5.98 -5.19
C LEU A 108 -4.02 6.20 -3.67
N ALA A 109 -4.86 5.58 -2.86
CA ALA A 109 -4.78 5.67 -1.40
C ALA A 109 -3.48 5.05 -0.87
N LYS A 110 -3.07 3.90 -1.40
CA LYS A 110 -1.79 3.25 -1.08
C LYS A 110 -0.58 4.10 -1.50
N LEU A 111 -0.72 4.94 -2.54
CA LEU A 111 0.26 5.95 -2.94
C LEU A 111 0.18 7.25 -2.14
N THR A 112 -0.62 7.31 -1.07
CA THR A 112 -0.88 8.50 -0.25
C THR A 112 -1.58 9.66 -0.98
N GLN A 113 -2.11 9.42 -2.19
CA GLN A 113 -2.82 10.41 -3.00
C GLN A 113 -4.31 10.44 -2.66
N TYR A 114 -4.65 10.69 -1.40
CA TYR A 114 -6.01 10.53 -0.87
C TYR A 114 -7.06 11.43 -1.55
N GLN A 115 -6.67 12.63 -1.98
CA GLN A 115 -7.58 13.51 -2.73
C GLN A 115 -7.93 12.90 -4.09
N ALA A 116 -6.93 12.44 -4.84
CA ALA A 116 -7.15 11.76 -6.12
C ALA A 116 -7.95 10.46 -5.93
N ALA A 117 -7.68 9.70 -4.87
CA ALA A 117 -8.46 8.51 -4.51
C ALA A 117 -9.94 8.85 -4.27
N THR A 118 -10.21 9.91 -3.49
CA THR A 118 -11.58 10.40 -3.25
C THR A 118 -12.26 10.80 -4.56
N GLN A 119 -11.56 11.52 -5.44
CA GLN A 119 -12.07 11.93 -6.75
C GLN A 119 -12.36 10.74 -7.67
N ALA A 120 -11.58 9.65 -7.58
CA ALA A 120 -11.86 8.43 -8.34
C ALA A 120 -13.22 7.83 -7.96
N LEU A 121 -13.58 7.82 -6.67
CA LEU A 121 -14.87 7.33 -6.21
C LEU A 121 -16.02 8.29 -6.56
N VAL A 122 -15.88 9.58 -6.29
CA VAL A 122 -16.97 10.57 -6.47
C VAL A 122 -17.44 10.69 -7.93
N LYS A 123 -16.64 10.24 -8.90
CA LYS A 123 -17.06 10.08 -10.30
C LYS A 123 -18.16 9.03 -10.52
N LEU A 124 -18.36 8.12 -9.56
CA LEU A 124 -19.43 7.13 -9.64
C LEU A 124 -20.78 7.79 -9.37
N PRO A 125 -21.78 7.58 -10.25
CA PRO A 125 -23.14 8.01 -9.98
C PRO A 125 -23.74 7.13 -8.87
N GLU A 126 -23.72 7.61 -7.63
CA GLU A 126 -24.15 6.86 -6.44
C GLU A 126 -25.56 6.25 -6.61
N ALA A 127 -26.48 6.97 -7.25
CA ALA A 127 -27.84 6.53 -7.52
C ALA A 127 -27.95 5.30 -8.43
N GLN A 128 -26.90 4.95 -9.18
CA GLN A 128 -26.86 3.80 -10.08
C GLN A 128 -26.17 2.58 -9.44
N LEU A 129 -25.60 2.74 -8.24
CA LEU A 129 -24.98 1.63 -7.52
C LEU A 129 -26.05 0.76 -6.85
N SER A 130 -25.80 -0.56 -6.81
CA SER A 130 -26.62 -1.44 -5.98
C SER A 130 -26.43 -1.10 -4.50
N PRO A 131 -27.40 -1.41 -3.61
CA PRO A 131 -27.29 -1.12 -2.18
C PRO A 131 -25.97 -1.58 -1.53
N LEU A 132 -25.50 -2.79 -1.87
CA LEU A 132 -24.20 -3.33 -1.45
C LEU A 132 -23.03 -2.43 -1.87
N LYS A 133 -23.04 -1.93 -3.11
CA LYS A 133 -21.97 -1.10 -3.66
C LYS A 133 -22.04 0.34 -3.16
N THR A 134 -23.23 0.85 -2.86
CA THR A 134 -23.43 2.15 -2.20
C THR A 134 -22.85 2.15 -0.79
N GLU A 135 -23.08 1.09 -0.02
CA GLU A 135 -22.46 0.97 1.31
C GLU A 135 -20.94 0.82 1.21
N LEU A 136 -20.45 0.03 0.25
CA LEU A 136 -19.01 -0.07 -0.05
C LEU A 136 -18.39 1.30 -0.44
N TYR A 137 -19.12 2.12 -1.20
CA TYR A 137 -18.72 3.47 -1.58
C TYR A 137 -18.50 4.36 -0.35
N HIS A 138 -19.48 4.41 0.56
CA HIS A 138 -19.35 5.18 1.79
C HIS A 138 -18.27 4.62 2.72
N PHE A 139 -18.13 3.29 2.79
CA PHE A 139 -17.05 2.62 3.51
C PHE A 139 -15.66 3.05 3.02
N GLN A 140 -15.43 3.08 1.70
CA GLN A 140 -14.16 3.53 1.14
C GLN A 140 -13.90 5.02 1.41
N LEU A 141 -14.90 5.87 1.24
CA LEU A 141 -14.80 7.29 1.56
C LEU A 141 -14.51 7.54 3.05
N ALA A 142 -15.12 6.76 3.94
CA ALA A 142 -14.85 6.83 5.37
C ALA A 142 -13.39 6.45 5.67
N GLY A 143 -12.88 5.35 5.08
CA GLY A 143 -11.47 4.98 5.24
C GLY A 143 -10.52 6.06 4.71
N LEU A 144 -10.80 6.64 3.55
CA LEU A 144 -10.02 7.77 3.01
C LEU A 144 -10.02 8.98 3.95
N ALA A 145 -11.17 9.33 4.53
CA ALA A 145 -11.27 10.40 5.51
C ALA A 145 -10.39 10.12 6.75
N LEU A 146 -10.35 8.88 7.25
CA LEU A 146 -9.45 8.51 8.35
C LEU A 146 -7.97 8.60 7.98
N LEU A 147 -7.59 8.18 6.78
CA LEU A 147 -6.20 8.31 6.28
C LEU A 147 -5.77 9.78 6.23
N GLN A 148 -6.69 10.68 5.93
CA GLN A 148 -6.50 12.14 5.96
C GLN A 148 -6.65 12.77 7.35
N LYS A 149 -6.96 11.99 8.39
CA LYS A 149 -7.29 12.45 9.75
C LYS A 149 -8.49 13.40 9.80
N ASP A 150 -9.37 13.35 8.81
CA ASP A 150 -10.64 14.07 8.78
C ASP A 150 -11.70 13.26 9.53
N TYR A 151 -11.71 13.43 10.85
CA TYR A 151 -12.60 12.69 11.74
C TYR A 151 -14.07 13.09 11.60
N GLN A 152 -14.33 14.31 11.14
CA GLN A 152 -15.70 14.78 10.92
C GLN A 152 -16.28 14.06 9.72
N LYS A 153 -15.61 14.13 8.57
CA LYS A 153 -16.03 13.44 7.34
C LYS A 153 -16.08 11.93 7.51
N PHE A 154 -15.16 11.35 8.29
CA PHE A 154 -15.27 9.93 8.67
C PHE A 154 -16.59 9.66 9.37
N THR A 155 -16.96 10.46 10.38
CA THR A 155 -18.17 10.25 11.17
C THR A 155 -19.41 10.40 10.30
N GLU A 156 -19.44 11.40 9.40
CA GLU A 156 -20.50 11.59 8.42
C GLU A 156 -20.67 10.36 7.51
N LYS A 157 -19.58 9.83 6.94
CA LYS A 157 -19.63 8.66 6.06
C LYS A 157 -19.91 7.35 6.78
N ALA A 158 -19.49 7.22 8.03
CA ALA A 158 -19.73 6.05 8.85
C ALA A 158 -21.20 5.91 9.31
N GLN A 159 -22.01 6.97 9.19
CA GLN A 159 -23.47 6.88 9.44
C GLN A 159 -24.18 5.95 8.45
N SER A 160 -23.61 5.76 7.26
CA SER A 160 -24.15 4.87 6.23
C SER A 160 -23.83 3.38 6.48
N PHE A 161 -23.09 3.03 7.53
CA PHE A 161 -22.75 1.63 7.84
C PHE A 161 -23.97 0.94 8.43
N SER A 162 -24.57 0.04 7.65
CA SER A 162 -25.71 -0.77 8.10
C SER A 162 -25.26 -2.06 8.77
N TYR A 163 -24.03 -2.52 8.48
CA TYR A 163 -23.47 -3.79 8.92
C TYR A 163 -24.25 -5.03 8.43
N GLN A 164 -25.17 -4.86 7.48
CA GLN A 164 -26.01 -5.96 6.98
C GLN A 164 -25.26 -6.87 5.99
N TYR A 165 -24.18 -6.35 5.37
CA TYR A 165 -23.42 -7.08 4.35
C TYR A 165 -22.26 -7.85 4.97
N ALA A 166 -22.44 -9.16 5.11
CA ALA A 166 -21.46 -10.07 5.69
C ALA A 166 -20.09 -10.03 4.99
N GLN A 167 -20.04 -9.62 3.72
CA GLN A 167 -18.81 -9.44 2.95
C GLN A 167 -17.85 -8.45 3.61
N PHE A 168 -18.34 -7.42 4.32
CA PHE A 168 -17.45 -6.41 4.90
C PHE A 168 -17.93 -5.73 6.20
N ALA A 169 -19.01 -6.18 6.81
CA ALA A 169 -19.48 -5.66 8.10
C ALA A 169 -18.41 -5.69 9.21
N SER A 170 -17.50 -6.67 9.18
CA SER A 170 -16.39 -6.73 10.14
C SER A 170 -15.37 -5.61 9.94
N GLN A 171 -15.18 -5.16 8.70
CA GLN A 171 -14.23 -4.13 8.29
C GLN A 171 -14.76 -2.75 8.65
N GLU A 172 -16.07 -2.53 8.55
CA GLU A 172 -16.73 -1.32 9.07
C GLU A 172 -16.50 -1.16 10.57
N LYS A 173 -16.75 -2.23 11.34
CA LYS A 173 -16.47 -2.25 12.79
C LYS A 173 -14.99 -1.97 13.09
N LYS A 174 -14.08 -2.54 12.30
CA LYS A 174 -12.64 -2.28 12.43
C LYS A 174 -12.28 -0.83 12.15
N LEU A 175 -12.88 -0.18 11.14
CA LEU A 175 -12.65 1.26 10.90
C LEU A 175 -13.09 2.11 12.08
N LEU A 176 -14.22 1.81 12.73
CA LEU A 176 -14.64 2.49 13.96
C LEU A 176 -13.63 2.30 15.10
N VAL A 177 -13.08 1.10 15.26
CA VAL A 177 -12.01 0.83 16.24
C VAL A 177 -10.76 1.64 15.92
N MET A 178 -10.34 1.70 14.64
CA MET A 178 -9.19 2.48 14.20
C MET A 178 -9.39 3.99 14.40
N HIS A 179 -10.58 4.52 14.14
CA HIS A 179 -10.95 5.90 14.47
C HIS A 179 -10.75 6.19 15.96
N LYS A 180 -11.23 5.31 16.84
CA LYS A 180 -11.03 5.43 18.30
C LYS A 180 -9.55 5.35 18.68
N LYS A 181 -8.78 4.43 18.07
CA LYS A 181 -7.33 4.30 18.30
C LYS A 181 -6.59 5.59 17.90
N LEU A 182 -6.88 6.15 16.71
CA LEU A 182 -6.26 7.39 16.22
C LEU A 182 -6.49 8.58 17.16
N LYS A 183 -7.72 8.74 17.66
CA LYS A 183 -8.06 9.80 18.62
C LYS A 183 -7.38 9.64 19.98
N LYS A 184 -7.01 8.42 20.35
CA LYS A 184 -6.33 8.09 21.62
C LYS A 184 -4.80 8.17 21.53
N ILE A 185 -4.21 8.42 20.36
CA ILE A 185 -2.75 8.56 20.25
C ILE A 185 -2.29 9.76 21.08
N PRO A 186 -1.42 9.56 22.09
CA PRO A 186 -1.05 10.63 23.00
C PRO A 186 -0.12 11.64 22.31
N ARG A 187 -0.47 12.92 22.40
CA ARG A 187 0.34 14.05 21.92
C ARG A 187 1.42 14.44 22.94
N ARG A 188 2.34 13.51 23.17
CA ARG A 188 3.53 13.72 24.01
C ARG A 188 4.49 14.71 23.36
N SER A 189 5.14 15.53 24.19
CA SER A 189 6.10 16.54 23.74
C SER A 189 7.53 16.01 23.77
N ALA A 190 8.25 16.17 22.66
CA ALA A 190 9.68 15.81 22.58
C ALA A 190 10.53 16.66 23.53
N PHE A 191 10.18 17.94 23.72
CA PHE A 191 10.88 18.84 24.63
C PHE A 191 10.73 18.39 26.09
N VAL A 192 9.51 18.05 26.51
CA VAL A 192 9.24 17.53 27.86
C VAL A 192 10.01 16.23 28.11
N ALA A 193 10.07 15.34 27.12
CA ALA A 193 10.88 14.13 27.21
C ALA A 193 12.38 14.43 27.36
N GLY A 194 12.89 15.42 26.62
CA GLY A 194 14.27 15.89 26.79
C GLY A 194 14.53 16.41 28.20
N LEU A 195 13.66 17.29 28.71
CA LEU A 195 13.77 17.84 30.07
C LEU A 195 13.76 16.76 31.15
N PHE A 196 12.83 15.79 31.07
CA PHE A 196 12.80 14.68 32.01
C PHE A 196 14.12 13.90 32.00
N SER A 197 14.63 13.56 30.81
CA SER A 197 15.92 12.87 30.70
C SER A 197 17.13 13.72 31.11
N ALA A 198 17.02 15.05 31.07
CA ALA A 198 18.05 15.96 31.56
C ALA A 198 18.03 16.12 33.08
N ILE A 199 16.93 15.75 33.75
CA ILE A 199 16.87 15.70 35.22
C ILE A 199 17.31 14.31 35.69
N ILE A 200 16.68 13.26 35.15
CA ILE A 200 17.03 11.87 35.43
C ILE A 200 17.13 11.11 34.11
N PRO A 201 18.33 10.64 33.72
CA PRO A 201 18.54 9.88 32.49
C PRO A 201 17.52 8.75 32.30
N GLY A 202 16.93 8.68 31.11
CA GLY A 202 16.00 7.62 30.72
C GLY A 202 14.52 7.87 31.05
N THR A 203 14.20 8.77 31.98
CA THR A 203 12.79 9.09 32.32
C THR A 203 12.01 9.70 31.15
N GLY A 204 12.67 10.44 30.26
CA GLY A 204 12.08 10.89 29.00
C GLY A 204 11.66 9.76 28.07
N LYS A 205 12.41 8.65 28.01
CA LYS A 205 11.99 7.44 27.26
C LYS A 205 10.84 6.71 27.94
N MET A 206 10.79 6.70 29.28
CA MET A 206 9.64 6.17 30.01
C MET A 206 8.38 6.99 29.70
N TYR A 207 8.50 8.32 29.72
CA TYR A 207 7.45 9.25 29.28
C TYR A 207 7.05 9.00 27.83
N ALA A 208 8.00 8.71 26.92
CA ALA A 208 7.71 8.32 25.54
C ALA A 208 6.96 6.97 25.42
N GLY A 209 6.79 6.20 26.50
CA GLY A 209 6.08 4.92 26.52
C GLY A 209 6.99 3.71 26.37
N LYS A 210 8.30 3.91 26.54
CA LYS A 210 9.32 2.85 26.45
C LYS A 210 10.00 2.65 27.82
N PRO A 211 9.27 2.19 28.87
CA PRO A 211 9.78 2.15 30.24
C PRO A 211 11.01 1.26 30.39
N LYS A 212 11.02 0.08 29.75
CA LYS A 212 12.17 -0.85 29.77
C LYS A 212 13.43 -0.22 29.20
N GLN A 213 13.31 0.50 28.08
CA GLN A 213 14.45 1.20 27.49
C GLN A 213 14.91 2.36 28.38
N GLY A 214 13.98 3.10 28.98
CA GLY A 214 14.31 4.17 29.93
C GLY A 214 15.07 3.65 31.15
N LEU A 215 14.63 2.53 31.73
CA LEU A 215 15.28 1.92 32.89
C LEU A 215 16.72 1.50 32.59
N ASN A 216 16.95 0.85 31.44
CA ASN A 216 18.29 0.44 31.03
C ASN A 216 19.24 1.64 30.90
N LEU A 217 18.78 2.75 30.31
CA LEU A 217 19.60 3.95 30.19
C LEU A 217 19.90 4.61 31.53
N MET A 218 18.92 4.60 32.43
CA MET A 218 19.08 5.10 33.80
C MET A 218 20.17 4.32 34.53
N LEU A 219 20.11 2.98 34.51
CA LEU A 219 21.10 2.11 35.15
C LEU A 219 22.49 2.27 34.53
N GLN A 220 22.57 2.37 33.20
CA GLN A 220 23.83 2.59 32.50
C GLN A 220 24.48 3.92 32.92
N ASN A 221 23.71 5.00 33.00
CA ASN A 221 24.23 6.31 33.38
C ASN A 221 24.55 6.38 34.87
N LEU A 222 23.78 5.70 35.71
CA LEU A 222 24.08 5.56 37.13
C LEU A 222 25.43 4.86 37.34
N PHE A 223 25.67 3.74 36.66
CA PHE A 223 26.93 3.01 36.77
C PHE A 223 28.12 3.86 36.29
N MET A 224 28.04 4.44 35.09
CA MET A 224 29.12 5.29 34.55
C MET A 224 29.35 6.55 35.38
N GLY A 225 28.27 7.15 35.89
CA GLY A 225 28.34 8.32 36.76
C GLY A 225 29.00 7.99 38.09
N ALA A 226 28.65 6.84 38.70
CA ALA A 226 29.29 6.38 39.93
C ALA A 226 30.81 6.18 39.75
N GLN A 227 31.23 5.50 38.67
CA GLN A 227 32.65 5.32 38.34
C GLN A 227 33.37 6.65 38.10
N ALA A 228 32.72 7.60 37.42
CA ALA A 228 33.29 8.93 37.18
C ALA A 228 33.43 9.74 38.47
N VAL A 229 32.43 9.72 39.36
CA VAL A 229 32.48 10.40 40.65
C VAL A 229 33.55 9.80 41.55
N GLU A 230 33.64 8.48 41.63
CA GLU A 230 34.69 7.81 42.41
C GLU A 230 36.09 8.19 41.90
N ALA A 231 36.31 8.12 40.58
CA ALA A 231 37.58 8.51 39.97
C ALA A 231 37.93 9.99 40.19
N LEU A 232 36.92 10.87 40.19
CA LEU A 232 37.10 12.29 40.48
C LEU A 232 37.53 12.53 41.93
N LEU A 233 36.87 11.87 42.89
CA LEU A 233 37.11 12.06 44.32
C LEU A 233 38.44 11.45 44.78
N ILE A 234 38.81 10.28 44.24
CA ILE A 234 40.02 9.56 44.67
C ILE A 234 41.26 9.99 43.87
N ASP A 235 41.17 10.08 42.54
CA ASP A 235 42.34 10.29 41.67
C ASP A 235 42.44 11.72 41.12
N GLY A 236 41.39 12.51 41.27
CA GLY A 236 41.32 13.89 40.79
C GLY A 236 41.03 14.03 39.29
N VAL A 237 40.85 15.30 38.87
CA VAL A 237 40.39 15.69 37.53
C VAL A 237 41.35 15.36 36.38
N ARG A 238 42.64 15.14 36.68
CA ARG A 238 43.66 14.81 35.67
C ARG A 238 43.88 13.30 35.50
N SER A 239 43.17 12.48 36.26
CA SER A 239 43.36 11.03 36.18
C SER A 239 42.82 10.47 34.86
N PRO A 240 43.53 9.51 34.23
CA PRO A 240 43.01 8.83 33.04
C PRO A 240 41.66 8.15 33.30
N ARG A 241 41.45 7.61 34.51
CA ARG A 241 40.21 6.96 34.93
C ARG A 241 39.03 7.95 34.90
N PHE A 242 39.19 9.15 35.46
CA PHE A 242 38.15 10.18 35.42
C PHE A 242 37.87 10.67 33.99
N ILE A 243 38.91 10.91 33.20
CA ILE A 243 38.75 11.36 31.82
C ILE A 243 37.95 10.35 30.99
N ILE A 244 38.24 9.05 31.13
CA ILE A 244 37.54 7.98 30.43
C ILE A 244 36.08 7.88 30.90
N PHE A 245 35.84 7.66 32.21
CA PHE A 245 34.49 7.43 32.70
C PHE A 245 33.63 8.69 32.66
N GLY A 246 34.20 9.87 32.94
CA GLY A 246 33.53 11.16 32.84
C GLY A 246 33.20 11.53 31.39
N GLY A 247 34.11 11.25 30.45
CA GLY A 247 33.86 11.40 29.01
C GLY A 247 32.73 10.50 28.53
N LEU A 248 32.79 9.20 28.87
CA LEU A 248 31.73 8.25 28.53
C LEU A 248 30.39 8.66 29.15
N PHE A 249 30.36 8.97 30.45
CA PHE A 249 29.16 9.45 31.14
C PHE A 249 28.57 10.65 30.41
N SER A 250 29.38 11.67 30.09
CA SER A 250 28.91 12.88 29.39
C SER A 250 28.30 12.56 28.02
N ILE A 251 28.95 11.72 27.22
CA ILE A 251 28.44 11.30 25.90
C ILE A 251 27.11 10.58 26.04
N PHE A 252 27.01 9.59 26.93
CA PHE A 252 25.78 8.82 27.13
C PHE A 252 24.66 9.69 27.73
N TYR A 253 24.99 10.62 28.61
CA TYR A 253 24.03 11.53 29.23
C TYR A 253 23.37 12.45 28.19
N ILE A 254 24.17 13.13 27.37
CA ILE A 254 23.68 13.98 26.29
C ILE A 254 22.91 13.14 25.26
N GLY A 255 23.45 11.97 24.89
CA GLY A 255 22.79 11.04 23.99
C GLY A 255 21.41 10.58 24.48
N ASN A 256 21.24 10.42 25.79
CA ASN A 256 19.96 10.05 26.39
C ASN A 256 18.92 11.16 26.31
N ILE A 257 19.32 12.42 26.53
CA ILE A 257 18.43 13.58 26.40
C ILE A 257 17.89 13.64 24.96
N TRP A 258 18.80 13.64 23.99
CA TRP A 258 18.44 13.67 22.56
C TRP A 258 17.60 12.46 22.16
N GLY A 259 18.05 11.25 22.54
CA GLY A 259 17.36 10.00 22.23
C GLY A 259 15.96 9.91 22.83
N SER A 260 15.72 10.57 23.96
CA SER A 260 14.40 10.64 24.58
C SER A 260 13.44 11.55 23.82
N ALA A 261 13.90 12.74 23.41
CA ALA A 261 13.15 13.63 22.56
C ALA A 261 12.78 12.97 21.22
N LEU A 262 13.73 12.26 20.60
CA LEU A 262 13.51 11.50 19.37
C LEU A 262 12.51 10.34 19.55
N SER A 263 12.58 9.63 20.69
CA SER A 263 11.71 8.48 20.98
C SER A 263 10.22 8.86 20.99
N VAL A 264 9.87 10.07 21.43
CA VAL A 264 8.48 10.56 21.37
C VAL A 264 7.99 10.67 19.93
N LYS A 265 8.79 11.29 19.05
CA LYS A 265 8.43 11.46 17.64
C LYS A 265 8.31 10.12 16.92
N LEU A 266 9.25 9.21 17.17
CA LEU A 266 9.22 7.85 16.62
C LEU A 266 7.99 7.08 17.08
N GLN A 267 7.70 7.07 18.39
CA GLN A 267 6.53 6.36 18.93
C GLN A 267 5.21 6.86 18.33
N GLN A 268 5.06 8.19 18.17
CA GLN A 268 3.89 8.76 17.53
C GLN A 268 3.79 8.36 16.07
N ARG A 269 4.89 8.47 15.32
CA ARG A 269 4.94 8.07 13.91
C ARG A 269 4.60 6.59 13.75
N GLU A 270 5.25 5.70 14.50
CA GLU A 270 4.98 4.25 14.50
C GLU A 270 3.51 3.94 14.77
N ALA A 271 2.89 4.62 15.75
CA ALA A 271 1.47 4.45 16.06
C ALA A 271 0.56 4.89 14.89
N TYR A 272 0.87 6.03 14.26
CA TYR A 272 0.12 6.50 13.10
C TYR A 272 0.29 5.55 11.90
N GLU A 273 1.53 5.18 11.55
CA GLU A 273 1.83 4.29 10.43
C GLU A 273 1.18 2.91 10.61
N THR A 274 1.24 2.34 11.81
CA THR A 274 0.62 1.04 12.10
C THR A 274 -0.89 1.07 11.80
N ILE A 275 -1.59 2.09 12.31
CA ILE A 275 -3.02 2.23 12.05
C ILE A 275 -3.28 2.56 10.58
N HIS A 276 -2.42 3.36 9.95
CA HIS A 276 -2.53 3.70 8.53
C HIS A 276 -2.53 2.45 7.65
N GLN A 277 -1.56 1.56 7.87
CA GLN A 277 -1.49 0.29 7.15
C GLN A 277 -2.68 -0.63 7.48
N GLU A 278 -3.13 -0.65 8.73
CA GLU A 278 -4.34 -1.38 9.13
C GLU A 278 -5.58 -0.87 8.36
N ILE A 279 -5.74 0.45 8.19
CA ILE A 279 -6.84 1.03 7.40
C ILE A 279 -6.73 0.58 5.93
N LEU A 280 -5.58 0.77 5.28
CA LEU A 280 -5.38 0.41 3.88
C LEU A 280 -5.66 -1.09 3.62
N PHE A 281 -5.24 -1.96 4.53
CA PHE A 281 -5.54 -3.38 4.46
C PHE A 281 -7.05 -3.65 4.54
N ASN A 282 -7.74 -2.99 5.48
CA ASN A 282 -9.19 -3.17 5.64
C ASN A 282 -10.00 -2.56 4.49
N LEU A 283 -9.45 -1.59 3.75
CA LEU A 283 -10.06 -1.09 2.51
C LEU A 283 -9.94 -2.07 1.34
N ASP A 284 -8.89 -2.88 1.30
CA ASP A 284 -8.64 -3.83 0.20
C ASP A 284 -9.54 -5.08 0.25
N VAL A 285 -9.78 -5.62 1.45
CA VAL A 285 -10.53 -6.87 1.63
C VAL A 285 -11.94 -6.82 1.01
N PRO A 286 -12.77 -5.78 1.26
CA PRO A 286 -14.13 -5.70 0.73
C PRO A 286 -14.17 -5.66 -0.80
N LEU A 287 -13.21 -5.01 -1.45
CA LEU A 287 -13.18 -4.94 -2.92
C LEU A 287 -13.07 -6.34 -3.53
N ARG A 288 -12.19 -7.18 -2.97
CA ARG A 288 -12.04 -8.57 -3.42
C ARG A 288 -13.26 -9.44 -3.15
N LEU A 289 -14.11 -9.09 -2.20
CA LEU A 289 -15.30 -9.88 -1.87
C LEU A 289 -16.53 -9.44 -2.66
N VAL A 290 -16.65 -8.14 -2.95
CA VAL A 290 -17.77 -7.58 -3.70
C VAL A 290 -17.59 -7.72 -5.21
N PHE A 291 -16.35 -7.68 -5.72
CA PHE A 291 -16.06 -7.74 -7.16
C PHE A 291 -15.46 -9.08 -7.64
N ARG A 292 -15.69 -10.14 -6.86
CA ARG A 292 -15.28 -11.51 -7.16
C ARG A 292 -15.92 -12.04 -8.43
#